data_AF-A0A9D5SH80-F1
#
_entry.id   AF-A0A9D5SH80-F1
#
_cell.length_a   1.000
_cell.length_b   1.000
_cell.length_c   1.000
_cell.angle_alpha   90.00
_cell.angle_beta   90.00
_cell.angle_gamma   90.00
#
_symmetry.space_group_name_H-M   'P 1'
#
loop_
_entity.id
_entity.type
_entity.pdbx_description
1 polymer ?
#
loop_
_entity_poly.entity_id
_entity_poly.type
_entity_poly.pdbx_seq_one_letter_code
_entity_poly.pdbx_strand_id
1 'polypeptide(L)'
;MKNLLINPYSQAQEWCKEYFPDRSLGIMPVAGRCAAEYFIDLALRCNAESMLLLGPTYNEHLAEHLYEYQHGELRLDYRKGGGHDSVRHLLEVYNPECGDDCLILHGMLMPKAHTLEELLNSFVPCTDDGTADGIYYFKDGVLQKSTIDFYLIDSLESYFEVNFQVLNDDFYNLPGYSMMDNIHTGTNVVMKNDCSPAGPLVLSDNTFIESKAVVRNAIVGERALIDKACHVEHAIIFDRTYVAGKLEIKNKIVTPGLIIDPYTGGVLERNSFSYAFSPIQNRSAWLLRLWEHFIALILAVIGLIPYFLILPYYLTHKNSHWCYKLSMDRYPGYWAVLFFRKELVKSHPANEHYVFQFGEIYGLQNTPEQRRIYDYYYHYHCSCILVLQVVLRSLGKRGFATYVERQRS
;
A
#
# COMPACT_ATOMS: atom_id res chain seq x y z
N MET A 1 -29.79 15.21 8.18
CA MET A 1 -28.56 14.73 8.83
C MET A 1 -27.50 15.76 8.61
N LYS A 2 -27.12 16.50 9.66
CA LYS A 2 -26.14 17.57 9.54
C LYS A 2 -24.74 17.09 9.86
N ASN A 3 -24.60 16.29 10.91
CA ASN A 3 -23.30 15.91 11.45
C ASN A 3 -23.16 14.39 11.55
N LEU A 4 -21.93 13.91 11.38
CA LEU A 4 -21.55 12.52 11.57
C LEU A 4 -20.44 12.44 12.63
N LEU A 5 -20.67 11.68 13.70
CA LEU A 5 -19.69 11.40 14.74
C LEU A 5 -19.23 9.94 14.66
N ILE A 6 -17.93 9.71 14.51
CA ILE A 6 -17.36 8.36 14.43
C ILE A 6 -16.47 8.12 15.66
N ASN A 7 -16.88 7.18 16.51
CA ASN A 7 -16.08 6.67 17.62
C ASN A 7 -15.72 5.20 17.38
N PRO A 8 -14.64 4.89 16.65
CA PRO A 8 -14.28 3.51 16.34
C PRO A 8 -13.68 2.77 17.56
N TYR A 9 -13.27 3.50 18.60
CA TYR A 9 -12.63 2.94 19.80
C TYR A 9 -13.65 2.77 20.93
N SER A 10 -14.33 1.63 20.92
CA SER A 10 -15.11 1.10 22.05
C SER A 10 -14.24 0.22 22.96
N GLN A 11 -14.82 -0.37 24.03
CA GLN A 11 -14.11 -1.17 25.02
C GLN A 11 -13.42 -2.43 24.43
N ALA A 12 -13.84 -2.93 23.25
CA ALA A 12 -13.38 -4.20 22.68
C ALA A 12 -12.12 -4.09 21.77
N GLN A 13 -11.51 -2.91 21.63
CA GLN A 13 -10.54 -2.66 20.56
C GLN A 13 -9.06 -2.91 20.94
N GLU A 14 -8.79 -3.71 21.97
CA GLU A 14 -7.41 -3.99 22.44
C GLU A 14 -6.59 -4.79 21.43
N TRP A 15 -7.23 -5.68 20.65
CA TRP A 15 -6.58 -6.51 19.63
C TRP A 15 -5.78 -5.66 18.63
N CYS A 16 -6.28 -4.50 18.22
CA CYS A 16 -5.59 -3.67 17.24
C CYS A 16 -4.25 -3.15 17.80
N LYS A 17 -4.19 -2.81 19.09
CA LYS A 17 -2.94 -2.37 19.73
C LYS A 17 -1.95 -3.52 19.91
N GLU A 18 -2.44 -4.73 20.16
CA GLU A 18 -1.63 -5.92 20.32
C GLU A 18 -0.96 -6.34 19.00
N TYR A 19 -1.75 -6.47 17.93
CA TYR A 19 -1.28 -7.00 16.64
C TYR A 19 -0.76 -5.92 15.68
N PHE A 20 -1.22 -4.67 15.82
CA PHE A 20 -0.90 -3.55 14.93
C PHE A 20 -0.55 -2.26 15.73
N PRO A 21 0.47 -2.28 16.59
CA PRO A 21 0.77 -1.18 17.52
C PRO A 21 1.03 0.16 16.84
N ASP A 22 1.53 0.13 15.60
CA ASP A 22 1.87 1.32 14.82
C ASP A 22 0.69 1.87 14.00
N ARG A 23 -0.50 1.28 14.09
CA ARG A 23 -1.67 1.67 13.29
C ARG A 23 -2.85 2.08 14.16
N SER A 24 -3.57 3.09 13.70
CA SER A 24 -4.88 3.47 14.23
C SER A 24 -5.97 2.71 13.48
N LEU A 25 -7.10 2.41 14.14
CA LEU A 25 -8.27 1.78 13.51
C LEU A 25 -8.76 2.55 12.27
N GLY A 26 -8.66 3.87 12.28
CA GLY A 26 -9.02 4.71 11.13
C GLY A 26 -8.14 4.46 9.90
N ILE A 27 -6.85 4.11 10.08
CA ILE A 27 -5.90 3.80 9.00
C ILE A 27 -5.96 2.31 8.61
N MET A 28 -6.57 1.45 9.43
CA MET A 28 -6.61 0.01 9.14
C MET A 28 -7.28 -0.22 7.78
N PRO A 29 -6.62 -0.94 6.86
CA PRO A 29 -7.21 -1.26 5.58
C PRO A 29 -8.32 -2.29 5.77
N VAL A 30 -9.45 -2.03 5.12
CA VAL A 30 -10.59 -2.94 4.97
C VAL A 30 -10.84 -3.09 3.47
N ALA A 31 -10.75 -4.32 2.96
CA ALA A 31 -10.83 -4.65 1.54
C ALA A 31 -9.88 -3.80 0.65
N GLY A 32 -8.68 -3.49 1.17
CA GLY A 32 -7.62 -2.76 0.46
C GLY A 32 -7.75 -1.23 0.50
N ARG A 33 -8.75 -0.69 1.20
CA ARG A 33 -9.00 0.76 1.37
C ARG A 33 -8.96 1.14 2.84
N CYS A 34 -8.52 2.35 3.15
CA CYS A 34 -8.44 2.87 4.53
C CYS A 34 -9.85 2.93 5.17
N ALA A 35 -10.00 2.44 6.41
CA ALA A 35 -11.29 2.43 7.10
C ALA A 35 -11.97 3.80 7.17
N ALA A 36 -11.18 4.86 7.44
CA ALA A 36 -11.66 6.22 7.49
C ALA A 36 -12.33 6.69 6.18
N GLU A 37 -11.89 6.16 5.03
CA GLU A 37 -12.47 6.50 3.74
C GLU A 37 -13.88 5.92 3.57
N TYR A 38 -14.19 4.77 4.16
CA TYR A 38 -15.56 4.26 4.18
C TYR A 38 -16.49 5.14 5.02
N PHE A 39 -15.98 5.72 6.11
CA PHE A 39 -16.75 6.68 6.91
C PHE A 39 -16.99 7.98 6.15
N ILE A 40 -15.99 8.46 5.39
CA ILE A 40 -16.16 9.61 4.48
C ILE A 40 -17.22 9.31 3.41
N ASP A 41 -17.14 8.15 2.75
CA ASP A 41 -18.12 7.74 1.75
C ASP A 41 -19.53 7.68 2.35
N LEU A 42 -19.69 7.18 3.58
CA LEU A 42 -20.95 7.19 4.30
C LEU A 42 -21.43 8.62 4.58
N ALA A 43 -20.55 9.50 5.05
CA ALA A 43 -20.87 10.91 5.30
C ALA A 43 -21.38 11.62 4.05
N LEU A 44 -20.69 11.41 2.92
CA LEU A 44 -21.06 11.97 1.62
C LEU A 44 -22.39 11.41 1.13
N ARG A 45 -22.63 10.10 1.26
CA ARG A 45 -23.92 9.48 0.89
C ARG A 45 -25.07 10.05 1.74
N CYS A 46 -24.84 10.27 3.04
CA CYS A 46 -25.80 10.89 3.93
C CYS A 46 -26.05 12.39 3.69
N ASN A 47 -25.31 13.02 2.77
CA ASN A 47 -25.26 14.48 2.59
C ASN A 47 -24.96 15.23 3.90
N ALA A 48 -24.05 14.69 4.72
CA ALA A 48 -23.63 15.35 5.94
C ALA A 48 -22.82 16.63 5.64
N GLU A 49 -22.97 17.65 6.48
CA GLU A 49 -22.21 18.90 6.41
C GLU A 49 -20.84 18.76 7.10
N SER A 50 -20.76 17.92 8.14
CA SER A 50 -19.51 17.66 8.86
C SER A 50 -19.36 16.20 9.31
N MET A 51 -18.11 15.76 9.42
CA MET A 51 -17.72 14.47 10.00
C MET A 51 -16.62 14.70 11.05
N LEU A 52 -16.86 14.23 12.27
CA LEU A 52 -15.89 14.21 13.37
C LEU A 52 -15.44 12.77 13.65
N LEU A 53 -14.17 12.46 13.42
CA LEU A 53 -13.55 11.19 13.76
C LEU A 53 -12.79 11.30 15.08
N LEU A 54 -13.06 10.38 16.01
CA LEU A 54 -12.39 10.32 17.31
C LEU A 54 -11.30 9.24 17.32
N GLY A 55 -10.17 9.54 17.95
CA GLY A 55 -9.11 8.57 18.21
C GLY A 55 -8.46 8.75 19.59
N PRO A 56 -8.01 7.66 20.26
CA PRO A 56 -7.50 7.70 21.62
C PRO A 56 -6.24 8.57 21.73
N THR A 57 -5.46 8.61 20.66
CA THR A 57 -4.30 9.47 20.46
C THR A 57 -4.42 10.14 19.10
N TYR A 58 -3.92 11.37 18.99
CA TYR A 58 -3.86 12.06 17.72
C TYR A 58 -2.79 11.41 16.84
N ASN A 59 -3.20 10.87 15.71
CA ASN A 59 -2.33 10.32 14.68
C ASN A 59 -2.19 11.34 13.53
N GLU A 60 -0.99 11.91 13.38
CA GLU A 60 -0.68 12.91 12.35
C GLU A 60 -0.89 12.36 10.93
N HIS A 61 -0.50 11.11 10.68
CA HIS A 61 -0.67 10.49 9.36
C HIS A 61 -2.15 10.33 8.99
N LEU A 62 -3.02 9.98 9.95
CA LEU A 62 -4.47 9.92 9.71
C LEU A 62 -5.03 11.31 9.43
N ALA A 63 -4.58 12.34 10.16
CA ALA A 63 -5.02 13.71 9.95
C ALA A 63 -4.63 14.23 8.55
N GLU A 64 -3.39 13.99 8.13
CA GLU A 64 -2.92 14.33 6.79
C GLU A 64 -3.72 13.59 5.72
N HIS A 65 -3.98 12.29 5.91
CA HIS A 65 -4.78 11.49 4.99
C HIS A 65 -6.20 12.04 4.85
N LEU A 66 -6.86 12.37 5.97
CA LEU A 66 -8.21 12.98 5.94
C LEU A 66 -8.20 14.35 5.24
N TYR A 67 -7.16 15.15 5.45
CA TYR A 67 -7.00 16.45 4.79
C TYR A 67 -6.84 16.30 3.27
N GLU A 68 -6.09 15.31 2.80
CA GLU A 68 -6.01 14.98 1.39
C GLU A 68 -7.37 14.55 0.82
N TYR A 69 -8.22 13.88 1.60
CA TYR A 69 -9.58 13.52 1.18
C TYR A 69 -10.61 14.65 1.31
N GLN A 70 -10.24 15.80 1.86
CA GLN A 70 -11.13 16.95 1.99
C GLN A 70 -11.36 17.62 0.63
N HIS A 71 -12.18 16.96 -0.20
CA HIS A 71 -12.62 17.45 -1.50
C HIS A 71 -14.12 17.73 -1.43
N GLY A 72 -14.50 19.00 -1.43
CA GLY A 72 -15.90 19.44 -1.45
C GLY A 72 -16.35 20.18 -0.20
N GLU A 73 -17.66 20.12 0.09
CA GLU A 73 -18.30 20.91 1.15
C GLU A 73 -18.28 20.21 2.53
N LEU A 74 -17.94 18.92 2.58
CA LEU A 74 -17.87 18.14 3.82
C LEU A 74 -16.70 18.61 4.69
N ARG A 75 -16.99 19.05 5.91
CA ARG A 75 -15.97 19.43 6.90
C ARG A 75 -15.48 18.19 7.64
N LEU A 76 -14.19 17.90 7.53
CA LEU A 76 -13.55 16.75 8.18
C LEU A 76 -12.74 17.22 9.38
N ASP A 77 -13.12 16.76 10.57
CA ASP A 77 -12.38 17.01 11.81
C ASP A 77 -11.90 15.69 12.41
N TYR A 78 -10.66 15.68 12.91
CA TYR A 78 -10.08 14.56 13.65
C TYR A 78 -9.55 15.04 15.00
N ARG A 79 -10.02 14.42 16.08
CA ARG A 79 -9.68 14.85 17.44
C ARG A 79 -9.29 13.68 18.32
N LYS A 80 -8.46 14.02 19.32
CA LYS A 80 -8.24 13.13 20.45
C LYS A 80 -9.55 12.99 21.23
N GLY A 81 -9.99 11.75 21.41
CA GLY A 81 -11.27 11.41 22.02
C GLY A 81 -11.57 9.92 21.89
N GLY A 82 -12.77 9.52 22.31
CA GLY A 82 -13.18 8.12 22.28
C GLY A 82 -12.75 7.33 23.53
N GLY A 83 -13.19 6.08 23.61
CA GLY A 83 -13.12 5.29 24.85
C GLY A 83 -14.13 5.72 25.92
N HIS A 84 -15.18 6.44 25.53
CA HIS A 84 -16.32 6.71 26.40
C HIS A 84 -17.29 5.52 26.36
N ASP A 85 -17.84 5.18 27.53
CA ASP A 85 -18.66 3.98 27.69
C ASP A 85 -20.06 4.09 27.09
N SER A 86 -20.51 5.30 26.71
CA SER A 86 -21.86 5.52 26.18
C SER A 86 -21.94 6.63 25.14
N VAL A 87 -22.88 6.49 24.21
CA VAL A 87 -23.20 7.48 23.18
C VAL A 87 -23.76 8.77 23.80
N ARG A 88 -24.55 8.69 24.88
CA ARG A 88 -25.01 9.90 25.58
C ARG A 88 -23.86 10.73 26.15
N HIS A 89 -22.87 10.08 26.75
CA HIS A 89 -21.70 10.80 27.26
C HIS A 89 -20.88 11.43 26.11
N LEU A 90 -20.77 10.75 24.96
CA LEU A 90 -20.17 11.34 23.76
C LEU A 90 -20.92 12.60 23.32
N LEU A 91 -22.25 12.55 23.27
CA LEU A 91 -23.10 13.69 22.92
C LEU A 91 -22.97 14.85 23.91
N GLU A 92 -22.82 14.58 25.20
CA GLU A 92 -22.60 15.63 26.21
C GLU A 92 -21.28 16.37 26.00
N VAL A 93 -20.20 15.64 25.69
CA VAL A 93 -18.86 16.19 25.48
C VAL A 93 -18.75 16.93 24.14
N TYR A 94 -19.34 16.38 23.08
CA TYR A 94 -19.24 16.88 21.70
C TYR A 94 -20.55 17.52 21.21
N ASN A 95 -21.39 18.00 22.13
CA ASN A 95 -22.65 18.68 21.81
C ASN A 95 -22.48 19.86 20.83
N PRO A 96 -21.44 20.72 20.96
CA PRO A 96 -21.25 21.85 20.05
C PRO A 96 -21.07 21.43 18.58
N GLU A 97 -20.47 20.26 18.35
CA GLU A 97 -20.21 19.71 17.02
C GLU A 97 -21.35 18.83 16.50
N CYS A 98 -22.00 18.05 17.37
CA CYS A 98 -23.08 17.15 16.98
C CYS A 98 -24.38 17.92 16.71
N GLY A 99 -24.71 18.92 17.53
CA GLY A 99 -25.99 19.62 17.48
C GLY A 99 -27.20 18.68 17.63
N ASP A 100 -28.34 19.10 17.08
CA ASP A 100 -29.62 18.41 17.24
C ASP A 100 -29.93 17.37 16.13
N ASP A 101 -29.02 17.15 15.17
CA ASP A 101 -29.20 16.23 14.03
C ASP A 101 -27.87 15.55 13.67
N CYS A 102 -27.54 14.49 14.40
CA CYS A 102 -26.25 13.80 14.34
C CYS A 102 -26.38 12.28 14.20
N LEU A 103 -25.73 11.69 13.20
CA LEU A 103 -25.52 10.24 13.10
C LEU A 103 -24.23 9.87 13.82
N ILE A 104 -24.27 8.80 14.61
CA ILE A 104 -23.16 8.39 15.47
C ILE A 104 -22.86 6.91 15.20
N LEU A 105 -21.61 6.61 14.81
CA LEU A 105 -21.10 5.25 14.78
C LEU A 105 -20.28 5.01 16.05
N HIS A 106 -20.75 4.10 16.90
CA HIS A 106 -20.08 3.72 18.14
C HIS A 106 -19.53 2.30 18.00
N GLY A 107 -18.21 2.17 18.05
CA GLY A 107 -17.48 0.95 17.70
C GLY A 107 -16.96 0.96 16.26
N MET A 108 -16.00 0.08 15.98
CA MET A 108 -15.47 -0.12 14.63
C MET A 108 -16.43 -1.01 13.85
N LEU A 109 -17.34 -0.39 13.10
CA LEU A 109 -18.40 -1.10 12.39
C LEU A 109 -18.74 -0.49 11.03
N MET A 110 -19.35 -1.30 10.16
CA MET A 110 -19.72 -0.94 8.80
C MET A 110 -21.15 -1.42 8.49
N PRO A 111 -22.11 -0.55 8.09
CA PRO A 111 -23.51 -0.93 7.86
C PRO A 111 -23.71 -1.98 6.73
N LYS A 112 -24.52 -3.02 6.91
CA LYS A 112 -24.86 -3.95 5.81
C LYS A 112 -26.04 -3.51 4.92
N ALA A 113 -26.46 -2.26 5.04
CA ALA A 113 -27.63 -1.76 4.30
C ALA A 113 -27.37 -1.79 2.79
N HIS A 114 -28.35 -2.18 1.99
CA HIS A 114 -28.22 -2.15 0.53
C HIS A 114 -28.48 -0.75 -0.03
N THR A 115 -29.21 0.09 0.71
CA THR A 115 -29.52 1.47 0.34
C THR A 115 -29.44 2.41 1.54
N LEU A 116 -29.19 3.69 1.27
CA LEU A 116 -29.22 4.71 2.32
C LEU A 116 -30.62 4.86 2.95
N GLU A 117 -31.68 4.70 2.16
CA GLU A 117 -33.06 4.78 2.64
C GLU A 117 -33.35 3.71 3.69
N GLU A 118 -32.83 2.50 3.49
CA GLU A 118 -32.95 1.41 4.46
C GLU A 118 -32.30 1.77 5.80
N LEU A 119 -31.08 2.33 5.78
CA LEU A 119 -30.41 2.83 6.98
C LEU A 119 -31.26 3.92 7.67
N LEU A 120 -31.73 4.94 6.94
CA LEU A 120 -32.47 6.06 7.52
C LEU A 120 -33.83 5.65 8.12
N ASN A 121 -34.47 4.62 7.55
CA ASN A 121 -35.77 4.13 8.03
C ASN A 121 -35.66 3.12 9.19
N SER A 122 -34.45 2.67 9.52
CA SER A 122 -34.21 1.62 10.51
C SER A 122 -34.17 2.10 11.97
N PHE A 123 -34.18 3.41 12.20
CA PHE A 123 -33.95 3.99 13.52
C PHE A 123 -35.17 3.89 14.42
N VAL A 124 -34.98 3.35 15.62
CA VAL A 124 -36.02 3.19 16.65
C VAL A 124 -35.56 3.90 17.93
N PRO A 125 -36.45 4.59 18.67
CA PRO A 125 -36.09 5.22 19.94
C PRO A 125 -35.40 4.26 20.90
N CYS A 126 -34.27 4.71 21.43
CA CYS A 126 -33.46 3.93 22.34
C CYS A 126 -33.81 4.29 23.79
N THR A 127 -33.91 3.28 24.66
CA THR A 127 -34.17 3.46 26.10
C THR A 127 -32.91 3.42 26.95
N ASP A 128 -31.79 2.98 26.38
CA ASP A 128 -30.48 2.94 27.02
C ASP A 128 -29.63 4.18 26.68
N ASP A 129 -28.44 4.25 27.27
CA ASP A 129 -27.49 5.35 27.06
C ASP A 129 -26.60 5.16 25.82
N GLY A 130 -26.83 4.11 25.05
CA GLY A 130 -26.03 3.69 23.90
C GLY A 130 -24.69 3.12 24.33
N THR A 131 -24.68 2.14 25.23
CA THR A 131 -23.44 1.51 25.74
C THR A 131 -22.90 0.40 24.82
N ALA A 132 -23.77 -0.16 23.97
CA ALA A 132 -23.38 -1.19 23.03
C ALA A 132 -22.84 -0.59 21.73
N ASP A 133 -21.93 -1.30 21.06
CA ASP A 133 -21.54 -0.96 19.69
C ASP A 133 -22.75 -0.98 18.76
N GLY A 134 -22.80 -0.01 17.85
CA GLY A 134 -23.93 0.17 16.95
C GLY A 134 -23.98 1.54 16.27
N ILE A 135 -24.99 1.68 15.42
CA ILE A 135 -25.28 2.92 14.69
C ILE A 135 -26.45 3.62 15.40
N TYR A 136 -26.23 4.85 15.80
CA TYR A 136 -27.17 5.66 16.56
C TYR A 136 -27.48 6.95 15.81
N TYR A 137 -28.68 7.46 15.98
CA TYR A 137 -29.09 8.75 15.41
C TYR A 137 -29.69 9.61 16.51
N PHE A 138 -29.11 10.78 16.72
CA PHE A 138 -29.58 11.76 17.68
C PHE A 138 -30.33 12.86 16.94
N LYS A 139 -31.63 12.98 17.22
CA LYS A 139 -32.50 13.95 16.58
C LYS A 139 -33.43 14.60 17.60
N ASP A 140 -33.46 15.93 17.63
CA ASP A 140 -34.39 16.72 18.46
C ASP A 140 -34.40 16.29 19.94
N GLY A 141 -33.23 15.95 20.50
CA GLY A 141 -33.08 15.50 21.89
C GLY A 141 -33.36 14.01 22.13
N VAL A 142 -33.78 13.26 21.11
CA VAL A 142 -34.09 11.83 21.19
C VAL A 142 -32.96 11.01 20.58
N LEU A 143 -32.42 10.07 21.37
CA LEU A 143 -31.47 9.08 20.88
C LEU A 143 -32.23 7.89 20.28
N GLN A 144 -31.88 7.53 19.06
CA GLN A 144 -32.42 6.38 18.33
C GLN A 144 -31.29 5.41 17.98
N LYS A 145 -31.60 4.12 17.92
CA LYS A 145 -30.67 3.06 17.53
C LYS A 145 -31.15 2.42 16.23
N SER A 146 -30.23 2.18 15.31
CA SER A 146 -30.53 1.48 14.06
C SER A 146 -30.78 0.00 14.31
N THR A 147 -31.70 -0.59 13.55
CA THR A 147 -32.04 -2.01 13.57
C THR A 147 -31.39 -2.81 12.45
N ILE A 148 -30.62 -2.18 11.56
CA ILE A 148 -29.92 -2.90 10.49
C ILE A 148 -28.76 -3.71 11.04
N ASP A 149 -28.41 -4.77 10.32
CA ASP A 149 -27.18 -5.50 10.55
C ASP A 149 -25.96 -4.66 10.14
N PHE A 150 -24.84 -4.88 10.83
CA PHE A 150 -23.56 -4.26 10.53
C PHE A 150 -22.44 -5.30 10.64
N TYR A 151 -21.36 -5.09 9.91
CA TYR A 151 -20.09 -5.76 10.15
C TYR A 151 -19.44 -5.14 11.37
N LEU A 152 -19.28 -5.90 12.45
CA LEU A 152 -18.55 -5.47 13.65
C LEU A 152 -17.11 -5.97 13.56
N ILE A 153 -16.15 -5.10 13.85
CA ILE A 153 -14.73 -5.44 13.93
C ILE A 153 -14.28 -5.25 15.39
N ASP A 154 -14.40 -6.29 16.20
CA ASP A 154 -14.09 -6.29 17.65
C ASP A 154 -12.92 -7.21 18.03
N SER A 155 -12.37 -7.91 17.05
CA SER A 155 -11.38 -8.96 17.22
C SER A 155 -10.56 -9.13 15.95
N LEU A 156 -9.39 -9.77 16.08
CA LEU A 156 -8.53 -10.08 14.93
C LEU A 156 -9.24 -10.98 13.90
N GLU A 157 -10.01 -11.97 14.37
CA GLU A 157 -10.82 -12.84 13.54
C GLU A 157 -11.90 -12.05 12.79
N SER A 158 -12.68 -11.22 13.50
CA SER A 158 -13.70 -10.40 12.84
C SER A 158 -13.09 -9.43 11.81
N TYR A 159 -11.93 -8.83 12.10
CA TYR A 159 -11.21 -8.00 11.15
C TYR A 159 -10.87 -8.76 9.87
N PHE A 160 -10.37 -9.99 10.01
CA PHE A 160 -10.03 -10.84 8.87
C PHE A 160 -11.27 -11.20 8.04
N GLU A 161 -12.34 -11.65 8.67
CA GLU A 161 -13.57 -12.05 7.99
C GLU A 161 -14.28 -10.87 7.32
N VAL A 162 -14.42 -9.74 8.02
CA VAL A 162 -15.08 -8.54 7.51
C VAL A 162 -14.41 -8.02 6.24
N ASN A 163 -13.08 -8.12 6.15
CA ASN A 163 -12.34 -7.77 4.93
C ASN A 163 -12.85 -8.54 3.69
N PHE A 164 -13.12 -9.84 3.82
CA PHE A 164 -13.63 -10.66 2.71
C PHE A 164 -15.15 -10.54 2.53
N GLN A 165 -15.89 -10.23 3.59
CA GLN A 165 -17.32 -9.95 3.48
C GLN A 165 -17.56 -8.64 2.73
N VAL A 166 -16.87 -7.56 3.11
CA VAL A 166 -16.93 -6.24 2.43
C VAL A 166 -16.48 -6.36 0.97
N LEU A 167 -15.52 -7.22 0.67
CA LEU A 167 -15.06 -7.47 -0.70
C LEU A 167 -16.15 -8.03 -1.63
N ASN A 168 -17.16 -8.71 -1.07
CA ASN A 168 -18.28 -9.27 -1.83
C ASN A 168 -19.57 -8.43 -1.68
N ASP A 169 -19.49 -7.27 -1.03
CA ASP A 169 -20.64 -6.44 -0.72
C ASP A 169 -20.69 -5.21 -1.64
N ASP A 170 -21.71 -5.16 -2.50
CA ASP A 170 -21.92 -4.09 -3.49
C ASP A 170 -22.22 -2.73 -2.86
N PHE A 171 -22.56 -2.67 -1.56
CA PHE A 171 -22.77 -1.40 -0.89
C PHE A 171 -21.48 -0.58 -0.82
N TYR A 172 -20.31 -1.23 -0.79
CA TYR A 172 -19.02 -0.57 -0.56
C TYR A 172 -18.26 -0.29 -1.86
N ASN A 173 -17.68 0.90 -1.94
CA ASN A 173 -16.79 1.27 -3.02
C ASN A 173 -15.40 0.71 -2.77
N LEU A 174 -15.03 -0.35 -3.49
CA LEU A 174 -13.72 -0.96 -3.46
C LEU A 174 -12.68 -0.12 -4.23
N PRO A 175 -11.39 -0.18 -3.85
CA PRO A 175 -10.35 0.61 -4.50
C PRO A 175 -10.02 0.07 -5.90
N GLY A 176 -9.58 0.97 -6.78
CA GLY A 176 -9.16 0.64 -8.14
C GLY A 176 -10.33 0.43 -9.12
N TYR A 177 -10.04 -0.22 -10.24
CA TYR A 177 -11.03 -0.56 -11.27
C TYR A 177 -11.16 -2.08 -11.39
N SER A 178 -12.36 -2.56 -11.70
CA SER A 178 -12.62 -3.98 -11.92
C SER A 178 -12.18 -4.37 -13.33
N MET A 179 -11.31 -5.38 -13.43
CA MET A 179 -10.79 -5.87 -14.72
C MET A 179 -11.54 -7.12 -15.21
N MET A 180 -11.83 -8.07 -14.31
CA MET A 180 -12.39 -9.40 -14.57
C MET A 180 -13.00 -9.99 -13.28
N ASP A 181 -13.97 -10.93 -13.36
CA ASP A 181 -14.47 -11.83 -12.30
C ASP A 181 -14.07 -11.48 -10.84
N ASN A 182 -14.60 -10.38 -10.29
CA ASN A 182 -14.34 -9.88 -8.92
C ASN A 182 -12.86 -9.61 -8.59
N ILE A 183 -12.06 -9.18 -9.57
CA ILE A 183 -10.67 -8.76 -9.43
C ILE A 183 -10.58 -7.25 -9.61
N HIS A 184 -10.30 -6.56 -8.50
CA HIS A 184 -10.11 -5.13 -8.42
C HIS A 184 -8.61 -4.82 -8.48
N THR A 185 -8.22 -3.96 -9.42
CA THR A 185 -6.82 -3.57 -9.60
C THR A 185 -6.66 -2.07 -9.50
N GLY A 186 -5.67 -1.65 -8.71
CA GLY A 186 -5.20 -0.29 -8.62
C GLY A 186 -4.31 0.12 -9.80
N THR A 187 -3.63 1.24 -9.62
CA THR A 187 -2.72 1.82 -10.61
C THR A 187 -1.36 1.13 -10.59
N ASN A 188 -0.71 0.97 -11.74
CA ASN A 188 0.64 0.40 -11.86
C ASN A 188 0.83 -1.02 -11.30
N VAL A 189 -0.21 -1.85 -11.30
CA VAL A 189 -0.11 -3.27 -10.95
C VAL A 189 0.64 -4.02 -12.06
N VAL A 190 1.71 -4.71 -11.70
CA VAL A 190 2.51 -5.51 -12.64
C VAL A 190 2.32 -7.00 -12.32
N MET A 191 1.70 -7.72 -13.25
CA MET A 191 1.56 -9.18 -13.19
C MET A 191 2.37 -9.81 -14.32
N LYS A 192 3.32 -10.69 -13.98
CA LYS A 192 4.09 -11.43 -14.99
C LYS A 192 3.29 -12.59 -15.58
N ASN A 193 3.70 -13.02 -16.78
CA ASN A 193 3.11 -14.18 -17.46
C ASN A 193 3.15 -15.43 -16.56
N ASP A 194 2.18 -16.33 -16.74
CA ASP A 194 2.00 -17.56 -15.96
C ASP A 194 1.55 -17.37 -14.50
N CYS A 195 1.07 -16.18 -14.12
CA CYS A 195 0.33 -16.03 -12.87
C CYS A 195 -1.11 -16.56 -13.02
N SER A 196 -1.71 -17.02 -11.92
CA SER A 196 -3.10 -17.50 -11.90
C SER A 196 -3.91 -16.74 -10.84
N PRO A 197 -4.19 -15.43 -11.06
CA PRO A 197 -5.07 -14.66 -10.19
C PRO A 197 -6.51 -15.18 -10.32
N ALA A 198 -7.22 -15.31 -9.19
CA ALA A 198 -8.65 -15.62 -9.19
C ALA A 198 -9.39 -14.80 -8.12
N GLY A 199 -10.58 -14.29 -8.49
CA GLY A 199 -11.41 -13.52 -7.58
C GLY A 199 -12.01 -14.33 -6.43
N PRO A 200 -12.50 -13.66 -5.38
CA PRO A 200 -12.48 -12.21 -5.21
C PRO A 200 -11.07 -11.70 -4.82
N LEU A 201 -10.55 -10.66 -5.47
CA LEU A 201 -9.15 -10.25 -5.32
C LEU A 201 -9.01 -8.74 -5.40
N VAL A 202 -8.31 -8.12 -4.46
CA VAL A 202 -7.91 -6.71 -4.52
C VAL A 202 -6.41 -6.64 -4.64
N LEU A 203 -5.94 -5.95 -5.68
CA LEU A 203 -4.53 -5.59 -5.88
C LEU A 203 -4.42 -4.07 -5.84
N SER A 204 -3.96 -3.51 -4.72
CA SER A 204 -3.78 -2.06 -4.57
C SER A 204 -2.64 -1.53 -5.45
N ASP A 205 -2.48 -0.21 -5.46
CA ASP A 205 -1.53 0.48 -6.33
C ASP A 205 -0.10 -0.04 -6.17
N ASN A 206 0.66 0.02 -7.27
CA ASN A 206 2.08 -0.30 -7.31
C ASN A 206 2.45 -1.72 -6.87
N THR A 207 1.50 -2.66 -6.95
CA THR A 207 1.71 -4.07 -6.58
C THR A 207 2.47 -4.84 -7.68
N PHE A 208 3.31 -5.79 -7.28
CA PHE A 208 4.08 -6.63 -8.20
C PHE A 208 3.89 -8.12 -7.91
N ILE A 209 3.46 -8.89 -8.91
CA ILE A 209 3.24 -10.34 -8.82
C ILE A 209 4.14 -11.04 -9.84
N GLU A 210 5.03 -11.93 -9.37
CA GLU A 210 5.86 -12.77 -10.23
C GLU A 210 5.08 -13.93 -10.87
N SER A 211 5.65 -14.45 -11.96
CA SER A 211 5.37 -15.69 -12.65
C SER A 211 5.20 -16.87 -11.70
N LYS A 212 4.25 -17.74 -12.06
CA LYS A 212 3.87 -18.95 -11.32
C LYS A 212 3.31 -18.68 -9.93
N ALA A 213 3.09 -17.42 -9.53
CA ALA A 213 2.34 -17.12 -8.33
C ALA A 213 0.85 -17.42 -8.54
N VAL A 214 0.23 -18.03 -7.54
CA VAL A 214 -1.20 -18.30 -7.48
C VAL A 214 -1.75 -17.42 -6.37
N VAL A 215 -2.60 -16.45 -6.72
CA VAL A 215 -3.16 -15.47 -5.78
C VAL A 215 -4.68 -15.53 -5.91
N ARG A 216 -5.38 -15.95 -4.87
CA ARG A 216 -6.82 -16.18 -4.91
C ARG A 216 -7.49 -15.73 -3.63
N ASN A 217 -8.70 -15.18 -3.72
CA ASN A 217 -9.46 -14.76 -2.55
C ASN A 217 -8.59 -13.90 -1.61
N ALA A 218 -7.91 -12.88 -2.10
CA ALA A 218 -6.85 -12.20 -1.34
C ALA A 218 -6.96 -10.67 -1.45
N ILE A 219 -6.43 -9.98 -0.46
CA ILE A 219 -6.33 -8.52 -0.45
C ILE A 219 -4.85 -8.18 -0.35
N VAL A 220 -4.33 -7.50 -1.37
CA VAL A 220 -2.92 -7.18 -1.50
C VAL A 220 -2.75 -5.66 -1.49
N GLY A 221 -2.14 -5.16 -0.41
CA GLY A 221 -1.95 -3.74 -0.14
C GLY A 221 -0.92 -3.06 -1.04
N GLU A 222 -0.80 -1.75 -0.89
CA GLU A 222 -0.02 -0.90 -1.78
C GLU A 222 1.47 -1.28 -1.76
N ARG A 223 2.13 -1.32 -2.92
CA ARG A 223 3.57 -1.64 -3.03
C ARG A 223 3.94 -3.01 -2.46
N ALA A 224 2.99 -3.93 -2.36
CA ALA A 224 3.30 -5.30 -2.01
C ALA A 224 3.98 -6.03 -3.17
N LEU A 225 4.87 -6.97 -2.84
CA LEU A 225 5.62 -7.75 -3.81
C LEU A 225 5.48 -9.24 -3.49
N ILE A 226 4.85 -9.96 -4.41
CA ILE A 226 4.65 -11.41 -4.32
C ILE A 226 5.63 -12.08 -5.29
N ASP A 227 6.61 -12.80 -4.75
CA ASP A 227 7.65 -13.47 -5.52
C ASP A 227 7.14 -14.77 -6.18
N LYS A 228 8.00 -15.36 -7.01
CA LYS A 228 7.73 -16.52 -7.85
C LYS A 228 7.28 -17.76 -7.06
N ALA A 229 6.35 -18.48 -7.68
CA ALA A 229 5.84 -19.75 -7.17
C ALA A 229 5.26 -19.68 -5.73
N CYS A 230 4.77 -18.50 -5.32
CA CYS A 230 4.01 -18.35 -4.09
C CYS A 230 2.56 -18.79 -4.28
N HIS A 231 1.97 -19.34 -3.22
CA HIS A 231 0.55 -19.64 -3.15
C HIS A 231 -0.07 -18.79 -2.05
N VAL A 232 -0.83 -17.77 -2.43
CA VAL A 232 -1.54 -16.86 -1.52
C VAL A 232 -3.02 -17.10 -1.70
N GLU A 233 -3.68 -17.63 -0.68
CA GLU A 233 -5.09 -18.00 -0.73
C GLU A 233 -5.78 -17.54 0.56
N HIS A 234 -6.89 -16.80 0.45
CA HIS A 234 -7.63 -16.30 1.61
C HIS A 234 -6.69 -15.60 2.61
N ALA A 235 -6.06 -14.52 2.15
CA ALA A 235 -5.03 -13.84 2.92
C ALA A 235 -5.07 -12.32 2.71
N ILE A 236 -4.67 -11.59 3.74
CA ILE A 236 -4.52 -10.14 3.71
C ILE A 236 -3.02 -9.83 3.75
N ILE A 237 -2.49 -9.23 2.70
CA ILE A 237 -1.10 -8.79 2.61
C ILE A 237 -1.10 -7.27 2.75
N PHE A 238 -0.48 -6.73 3.80
CA PHE A 238 -0.41 -5.28 4.00
C PHE A 238 0.52 -4.58 3.03
N ASP A 239 0.39 -3.26 2.98
CA ASP A 239 1.24 -2.38 2.21
C ASP A 239 2.72 -2.60 2.51
N ARG A 240 3.55 -2.42 1.47
CA ARG A 240 5.02 -2.51 1.52
C ARG A 240 5.52 -3.86 2.04
N THR A 241 4.75 -4.91 1.85
CA THR A 241 5.10 -6.27 2.30
C THR A 241 5.71 -7.07 1.16
N TYR A 242 6.81 -7.75 1.44
CA TYR A 242 7.45 -8.69 0.52
C TYR A 242 7.14 -10.12 0.95
N VAL A 243 6.51 -10.89 0.06
CA VAL A 243 6.24 -12.32 0.21
C VAL A 243 7.29 -13.07 -0.60
N ALA A 244 8.23 -13.73 0.10
CA ALA A 244 9.33 -14.46 -0.52
C ALA A 244 8.85 -15.70 -1.30
N GLY A 245 9.61 -16.07 -2.34
CA GLY A 245 9.24 -17.13 -3.28
C GLY A 245 9.07 -18.51 -2.64
N LYS A 246 8.18 -19.32 -3.23
CA LYS A 246 7.85 -20.69 -2.79
C LYS A 246 7.24 -20.79 -1.38
N LEU A 247 6.54 -19.74 -0.94
CA LEU A 247 5.75 -19.78 0.29
C LEU A 247 4.29 -20.12 0.00
N GLU A 248 3.66 -20.82 0.95
CA GLU A 248 2.22 -21.07 0.99
C GLU A 248 1.63 -20.28 2.16
N ILE A 249 0.79 -19.29 1.83
CA ILE A 249 0.16 -18.38 2.78
C ILE A 249 -1.35 -18.57 2.65
N LYS A 250 -1.94 -19.16 3.68
CA LYS A 250 -3.36 -19.51 3.72
C LYS A 250 -4.01 -19.12 5.02
N ASN A 251 -5.11 -18.37 4.95
CA ASN A 251 -5.86 -17.95 6.12
C ASN A 251 -4.96 -17.15 7.08
N LYS A 252 -4.23 -16.17 6.55
CA LYS A 252 -3.22 -15.39 7.28
C LYS A 252 -3.30 -13.92 6.94
N ILE A 253 -2.88 -13.11 7.90
CA ILE A 253 -2.59 -11.69 7.72
C ILE A 253 -1.08 -11.54 7.70
N VAL A 254 -0.53 -10.90 6.68
CA VAL A 254 0.91 -10.72 6.50
C VAL A 254 1.22 -9.25 6.51
N THR A 255 1.95 -8.83 7.55
CA THR A 255 2.42 -7.46 7.73
C THR A 255 3.92 -7.36 7.40
N PRO A 256 4.49 -6.15 7.30
CA PRO A 256 5.94 -5.99 7.24
C PRO A 256 6.64 -6.62 8.45
N GLY A 257 7.11 -7.86 8.27
CA GLY A 257 7.88 -8.59 9.28
C GLY A 257 7.07 -9.53 10.18
N LEU A 258 5.76 -9.65 10.01
CA LEU A 258 4.91 -10.57 10.79
C LEU A 258 4.00 -11.39 9.87
N ILE A 259 3.80 -12.67 10.19
CA ILE A 259 2.66 -13.44 9.73
C ILE A 259 1.78 -13.73 10.95
N ILE A 260 0.50 -13.39 10.85
CA ILE A 260 -0.46 -13.52 11.92
C ILE A 260 -1.54 -14.50 11.49
N ASP A 261 -1.86 -15.45 12.37
CA ASP A 261 -3.00 -16.33 12.25
C ASP A 261 -4.21 -15.69 12.95
N PRO A 262 -5.27 -15.32 12.21
CA PRO A 262 -6.39 -14.56 12.76
C PRO A 262 -7.27 -15.37 13.72
N TYR A 263 -7.31 -16.70 13.57
CA TYR A 263 -8.18 -17.57 14.38
C TYR A 263 -7.50 -18.04 15.67
N THR A 264 -6.18 -18.22 15.63
CA THR A 264 -5.41 -18.68 16.80
C THR A 264 -4.70 -17.54 17.55
N GLY A 265 -4.57 -16.36 16.93
CA GLY A 265 -3.72 -15.27 17.44
C GLY A 265 -2.22 -15.56 17.32
N GLY A 266 -1.83 -16.67 16.67
CA GLY A 266 -0.42 -17.04 16.53
C GLY A 266 0.34 -16.02 15.68
N VAL A 267 1.40 -15.43 16.23
CA VAL A 267 2.27 -14.50 15.50
C VAL A 267 3.61 -15.16 15.19
N LEU A 268 3.99 -15.13 13.92
CA LEU A 268 5.28 -15.55 13.45
C LEU A 268 6.10 -14.32 13.04
N GLU A 269 7.09 -13.96 13.86
CA GLU A 269 7.97 -12.83 13.60
C GLU A 269 9.12 -13.19 12.66
N ARG A 270 9.46 -12.25 11.77
CA ARG A 270 10.60 -12.32 10.85
C ARG A 270 11.92 -12.69 11.52
N ASN A 271 12.16 -12.28 12.77
CA ASN A 271 13.40 -12.56 13.48
C ASN A 271 13.58 -14.05 13.83
N SER A 272 12.49 -14.83 13.89
CA SER A 272 12.52 -16.26 14.19
C SER A 272 12.85 -17.14 12.98
N PHE A 273 12.67 -16.62 11.75
CA PHE A 273 13.02 -17.30 10.50
C PHE A 273 14.07 -16.50 9.71
N SER A 274 15.35 -16.82 9.94
CA SER A 274 16.49 -16.33 9.13
C SER A 274 16.41 -16.67 7.62
N TYR A 275 15.37 -17.36 7.16
CA TYR A 275 15.26 -17.85 5.78
C TYR A 275 13.95 -17.52 5.04
N ALA A 276 12.92 -16.99 5.70
CA ALA A 276 11.63 -16.70 5.05
C ALA A 276 11.45 -15.23 4.61
N PHE A 277 12.21 -14.30 5.20
CA PHE A 277 11.98 -12.85 5.00
C PHE A 277 13.27 -12.02 4.88
N SER A 278 14.41 -12.65 4.56
CA SER A 278 15.68 -11.95 4.44
C SER A 278 16.01 -11.66 2.97
N PRO A 279 16.23 -10.39 2.55
CA PRO A 279 17.18 -10.15 1.47
C PRO A 279 18.53 -10.66 1.97
N ILE A 280 19.35 -11.21 1.10
CA ILE A 280 20.67 -11.75 1.41
C ILE A 280 21.55 -10.62 2.01
N GLN A 281 21.43 -10.33 3.31
CA GLN A 281 22.12 -9.23 3.99
C GLN A 281 22.95 -9.79 5.13
N ASN A 282 24.20 -10.14 4.79
CA ASN A 282 25.38 -9.51 5.40
C ASN A 282 26.70 -10.18 4.99
N ARG A 283 26.67 -11.41 4.43
CA ARG A 283 27.90 -12.05 3.92
C ARG A 283 28.16 -11.86 2.42
N SER A 284 27.15 -11.54 1.61
CA SER A 284 27.31 -11.32 0.16
C SER A 284 27.41 -9.85 -0.25
N ALA A 285 27.05 -8.89 0.63
CA ALA A 285 27.03 -7.47 0.26
C ALA A 285 28.40 -6.96 -0.18
N TRP A 286 29.49 -7.43 0.45
CA TRP A 286 30.85 -7.09 0.04
C TRP A 286 31.26 -7.77 -1.28
N LEU A 287 30.86 -9.03 -1.51
CA LEU A 287 31.11 -9.74 -2.78
C LEU A 287 30.37 -9.10 -3.94
N LEU A 288 29.11 -8.71 -3.71
CA LEU A 288 28.30 -8.00 -4.68
C LEU A 288 28.91 -6.64 -5.01
N ARG A 289 29.33 -5.87 -3.99
CA ARG A 289 30.05 -4.60 -4.20
C ARG A 289 31.34 -4.83 -4.97
N LEU A 290 32.16 -5.83 -4.61
CA LEU A 290 33.39 -6.15 -5.34
C LEU A 290 33.09 -6.51 -6.80
N TRP A 291 32.02 -7.25 -7.04
CA TRP A 291 31.55 -7.61 -8.38
C TRP A 291 31.10 -6.38 -9.18
N GLU A 292 30.37 -5.45 -8.56
CA GLU A 292 30.01 -4.17 -9.18
C GLU A 292 31.26 -3.33 -9.53
N HIS A 293 32.26 -3.27 -8.65
CA HIS A 293 33.52 -2.58 -8.92
C HIS A 293 34.28 -3.25 -10.07
N PHE A 294 34.30 -4.58 -10.12
CA PHE A 294 34.93 -5.32 -11.21
C PHE A 294 34.27 -5.04 -12.56
N ILE A 295 32.93 -5.07 -12.63
CA ILE A 295 32.19 -4.71 -13.85
C ILE A 295 32.45 -3.25 -14.22
N ALA A 296 32.39 -2.32 -13.25
CA ALA A 296 32.66 -0.91 -13.49
C ALA A 296 34.07 -0.67 -14.03
N LEU A 297 35.08 -1.39 -13.52
CA LEU A 297 36.46 -1.33 -14.01
C LEU A 297 36.55 -1.80 -15.46
N ILE A 298 35.93 -2.93 -15.81
CA ILE A 298 35.91 -3.44 -17.19
C ILE A 298 35.26 -2.41 -18.13
N LEU A 299 34.09 -1.87 -17.75
CA LEU A 299 33.39 -0.86 -18.55
C LEU A 299 34.20 0.43 -18.69
N ALA A 300 34.89 0.86 -17.63
CA ALA A 300 35.77 2.02 -17.66
C ALA A 300 36.95 1.82 -18.60
N VAL A 301 37.60 0.65 -18.58
CA VAL A 301 38.74 0.35 -19.46
C VAL A 301 38.29 0.22 -20.92
N ILE A 302 37.20 -0.52 -21.19
CA ILE A 302 36.67 -0.70 -22.56
C ILE A 302 36.17 0.64 -23.11
N GLY A 303 35.51 1.45 -22.29
CA GLY A 303 34.97 2.76 -22.67
C GLY A 303 36.04 3.84 -22.87
N LEU A 304 37.28 3.62 -22.39
CA LEU A 304 38.34 4.63 -22.39
C LEU A 304 38.71 5.08 -23.81
N ILE A 305 38.98 4.13 -24.71
CA ILE A 305 39.39 4.44 -26.09
C ILE A 305 38.26 5.16 -26.86
N PRO A 306 37.01 4.63 -26.91
CA PRO A 306 35.90 5.33 -27.57
C PRO A 306 35.60 6.69 -26.95
N TYR A 307 35.68 6.82 -25.62
CA TYR A 307 35.42 8.08 -24.93
C TYR A 307 36.43 9.15 -25.33
N PHE A 308 37.73 8.84 -25.35
CA PHE A 308 38.76 9.80 -25.78
C PHE A 308 38.62 10.19 -27.25
N LEU A 309 38.26 9.26 -28.13
CA LEU A 309 38.03 9.55 -29.55
C LEU A 309 36.83 10.49 -29.76
N ILE A 310 35.78 10.35 -28.95
CA ILE A 310 34.55 11.14 -29.06
C ILE A 310 34.58 12.38 -28.16
N LEU A 311 35.54 12.51 -27.25
CA LEU A 311 35.60 13.57 -26.24
C LEU A 311 35.46 14.99 -26.82
N PRO A 312 36.16 15.38 -27.92
CA PRO A 312 36.00 16.72 -28.50
C PRO A 312 34.58 16.98 -29.01
N TYR A 313 33.96 15.94 -29.57
CA TYR A 313 32.58 15.98 -30.03
C TYR A 313 31.58 15.99 -28.85
N TYR A 314 31.83 15.21 -27.81
CA TYR A 314 31.00 15.17 -26.61
C TYR A 314 30.98 16.51 -25.86
N LEU A 315 32.13 17.19 -25.76
CA LEU A 315 32.22 18.50 -25.10
C LEU A 315 31.40 19.58 -25.83
N THR A 316 31.29 19.48 -27.15
CA THR A 316 30.52 20.43 -27.99
C THR A 316 29.06 20.02 -28.16
N HIS A 317 28.75 18.72 -28.11
CA HIS A 317 27.43 18.15 -28.41
C HIS A 317 27.00 17.13 -27.35
N LYS A 318 27.06 17.52 -26.08
CA LYS A 318 26.73 16.66 -24.91
C LYS A 318 25.35 15.98 -25.04
N ASN A 319 24.39 16.65 -25.68
CA ASN A 319 23.05 16.15 -25.91
C ASN A 319 22.88 15.45 -27.28
N SER A 320 23.96 15.00 -27.92
CA SER A 320 23.88 14.25 -29.17
C SER A 320 23.29 12.84 -28.96
N HIS A 321 22.49 12.39 -29.92
CA HIS A 321 21.91 11.05 -29.92
C HIS A 321 22.98 9.96 -29.99
N TRP A 322 24.11 10.22 -30.65
CA TRP A 322 25.23 9.28 -30.73
C TRP A 322 25.93 9.09 -29.38
N CYS A 323 26.07 10.15 -28.59
CA CYS A 323 26.63 10.07 -27.24
C CYS A 323 25.74 9.22 -26.31
N TYR A 324 24.42 9.34 -26.45
CA TYR A 324 23.46 8.51 -25.73
C TYR A 324 23.51 7.03 -26.16
N LYS A 325 23.51 6.76 -27.48
CA LYS A 325 23.56 5.39 -28.02
C LYS A 325 24.81 4.63 -27.59
N LEU A 326 25.95 5.31 -27.56
CA LEU A 326 27.21 4.75 -27.09
C LEU A 326 27.34 4.75 -25.56
N SER A 327 26.33 5.23 -24.83
CA SER A 327 26.32 5.34 -23.37
C SER A 327 27.49 6.15 -22.79
N MET A 328 27.96 7.16 -23.54
CA MET A 328 29.08 8.02 -23.15
C MET A 328 28.71 9.00 -22.04
N ASP A 329 27.42 9.31 -21.89
CA ASP A 329 26.86 10.05 -20.76
C ASP A 329 27.08 9.35 -19.42
N ARG A 330 27.14 8.00 -19.42
CA ARG A 330 27.36 7.18 -18.22
C ARG A 330 28.82 6.95 -17.89
N TYR A 331 29.73 7.20 -18.82
CA TYR A 331 31.15 6.88 -18.66
C TYR A 331 31.81 7.50 -17.42
N PRO A 332 31.57 8.79 -17.08
CA PRO A 332 32.06 9.36 -15.81
C PRO A 332 31.51 8.64 -14.57
N GLY A 333 30.31 8.06 -14.69
CA GLY A 333 29.68 7.28 -13.63
C GLY A 333 30.46 6.02 -13.28
N TYR A 334 31.09 5.33 -14.24
CA TYR A 334 31.87 4.12 -13.96
C TYR A 334 33.07 4.43 -13.05
N TRP A 335 33.78 5.52 -13.32
CA TRP A 335 34.86 6.00 -12.45
C TRP A 335 34.35 6.45 -11.09
N ALA A 336 33.13 7.02 -11.03
CA ALA A 336 32.53 7.40 -9.78
C ALA A 336 32.11 6.20 -8.90
N VAL A 337 31.77 5.07 -9.50
CA VAL A 337 31.59 3.80 -8.75
C VAL A 337 32.91 3.39 -8.11
N LEU A 338 34.01 3.43 -8.86
CA LEU A 338 35.34 3.01 -8.39
C LEU A 338 35.93 3.91 -7.29
N PHE A 339 35.70 5.23 -7.37
CA PHE A 339 36.38 6.20 -6.51
C PHE A 339 35.47 6.92 -5.50
N PHE A 340 34.16 7.06 -5.77
CA PHE A 340 33.27 7.94 -5.00
C PHE A 340 32.11 7.19 -4.33
N ARG A 341 32.27 5.88 -4.05
CA ARG A 341 31.27 5.03 -3.40
C ARG A 341 29.88 5.06 -4.06
N LYS A 342 29.80 5.37 -5.37
CA LYS A 342 28.55 5.27 -6.11
C LYS A 342 28.21 3.80 -6.38
N GLU A 343 26.92 3.49 -6.52
CA GLU A 343 26.48 2.15 -6.88
C GLU A 343 26.45 2.00 -8.40
N LEU A 344 26.81 0.81 -8.90
CA LEU A 344 26.73 0.57 -10.34
C LEU A 344 25.28 0.48 -10.76
N VAL A 345 24.48 -0.34 -10.06
CA VAL A 345 23.05 -0.48 -10.27
C VAL A 345 22.33 0.03 -9.03
N LYS A 346 21.30 0.84 -9.22
CA LYS A 346 20.51 1.41 -8.13
C LYS A 346 19.96 0.33 -7.20
N SER A 347 20.43 0.28 -5.96
CA SER A 347 20.02 -0.76 -4.99
C SER A 347 18.77 -0.40 -4.18
N HIS A 348 18.42 0.89 -4.11
CA HIS A 348 17.29 1.38 -3.34
C HIS A 348 16.63 2.59 -4.04
N PRO A 349 15.29 2.72 -4.03
CA PRO A 349 14.58 3.81 -4.72
C PRO A 349 15.03 5.21 -4.32
N ALA A 350 15.40 5.40 -3.05
CA ALA A 350 15.87 6.67 -2.49
C ALA A 350 17.33 7.00 -2.80
N ASN A 351 18.11 6.08 -3.37
CA ASN A 351 19.49 6.36 -3.72
C ASN A 351 19.55 7.14 -5.05
N GLU A 352 20.11 8.35 -5.01
CA GLU A 352 20.28 9.21 -6.18
C GLU A 352 21.62 8.99 -6.90
N HIS A 353 22.52 8.20 -6.33
CA HIS A 353 23.88 8.03 -6.83
C HIS A 353 24.11 6.64 -7.42
N TYR A 354 23.64 6.45 -8.66
CA TYR A 354 23.77 5.20 -9.41
C TYR A 354 24.11 5.46 -10.89
N VAL A 355 24.53 4.40 -11.61
CA VAL A 355 24.82 4.47 -13.05
C VAL A 355 23.73 3.81 -13.91
N PHE A 356 23.20 2.69 -13.43
CA PHE A 356 22.13 1.92 -14.08
C PHE A 356 20.94 1.76 -13.16
N GLN A 357 19.74 1.69 -13.73
CA GLN A 357 18.50 1.41 -12.99
C GLN A 357 17.88 0.09 -13.47
N PHE A 358 17.39 -0.74 -12.54
CA PHE A 358 16.83 -2.05 -12.88
C PHE A 358 15.62 -1.94 -13.84
N GLY A 359 14.78 -0.92 -13.64
CA GLY A 359 13.62 -0.65 -14.49
C GLY A 359 13.96 -0.45 -15.98
N GLU A 360 15.20 -0.08 -16.33
CA GLU A 360 15.64 0.06 -17.73
C GLU A 360 15.60 -1.26 -18.51
N ILE A 361 15.70 -2.40 -17.82
CA ILE A 361 15.64 -3.73 -18.44
C ILE A 361 14.27 -3.99 -19.09
N TYR A 362 13.19 -3.42 -18.57
CA TYR A 362 11.83 -3.72 -19.03
C TYR A 362 11.34 -2.71 -20.07
N GLY A 363 11.72 -1.44 -19.96
CA GLY A 363 11.41 -0.45 -20.99
C GLY A 363 11.95 0.93 -20.64
N LEU A 364 12.32 1.72 -21.68
CA LEU A 364 12.66 3.14 -21.50
C LEU A 364 11.41 3.98 -21.17
N GLN A 365 10.23 3.46 -21.48
CA GLN A 365 8.93 4.12 -21.32
C GLN A 365 8.26 3.86 -19.96
N ASN A 366 8.91 3.16 -19.03
CA ASN A 366 8.36 2.90 -17.71
C ASN A 366 8.14 4.21 -16.94
N THR A 367 6.98 4.34 -16.29
CA THR A 367 6.67 5.48 -15.41
C THR A 367 7.64 5.51 -14.22
N PRO A 368 7.88 6.68 -13.59
CA PRO A 368 8.72 6.77 -12.39
C PRO A 368 8.31 5.79 -11.29
N GLU A 369 7.01 5.54 -11.13
CA GLU A 369 6.42 4.63 -10.15
C GLU A 369 6.75 3.18 -10.49
N GLN A 370 6.56 2.76 -11.75
CA GLN A 370 6.96 1.44 -12.20
C GLN A 370 8.46 1.21 -12.01
N ARG A 371 9.29 2.21 -12.30
CA ARG A 371 10.73 2.14 -12.04
C ARG A 371 11.05 1.95 -10.56
N ARG A 372 10.31 2.59 -9.65
CA ARG A 372 10.46 2.37 -8.19
C ARG A 372 10.08 0.95 -7.78
N ILE A 373 9.01 0.37 -8.34
CA ILE A 373 8.62 -1.03 -8.08
C ILE A 373 9.74 -1.98 -8.52
N TYR A 374 10.30 -1.75 -9.72
CA TYR A 374 11.44 -2.51 -10.23
C TYR A 374 12.69 -2.36 -9.34
N ASP A 375 12.97 -1.17 -8.82
CA ASP A 375 14.08 -0.95 -7.89
C ASP A 375 13.87 -1.72 -6.57
N TYR A 376 12.64 -1.77 -6.04
CA TYR A 376 12.30 -2.62 -4.89
C TYR A 376 12.50 -4.11 -5.19
N TYR A 377 12.04 -4.58 -6.36
CA TYR A 377 12.29 -5.96 -6.78
C TYR A 377 13.79 -6.28 -6.86
N TYR A 378 14.59 -5.38 -7.45
CA TYR A 378 16.04 -5.55 -7.52
C TYR A 378 16.67 -5.64 -6.13
N HIS A 379 16.23 -4.81 -5.19
CA HIS A 379 16.69 -4.84 -3.81
C HIS A 379 16.58 -6.24 -3.19
N TYR A 380 15.45 -6.92 -3.40
CA TYR A 380 15.21 -8.26 -2.84
C TYR A 380 15.90 -9.39 -3.62
N HIS A 381 16.13 -9.23 -4.93
CA HIS A 381 16.67 -10.28 -5.80
C HIS A 381 18.13 -10.07 -6.25
N CYS A 382 18.82 -9.10 -5.64
CA CYS A 382 20.14 -8.72 -6.10
C CYS A 382 21.14 -9.88 -6.06
N SER A 383 21.77 -10.15 -7.21
CA SER A 383 22.77 -11.21 -7.38
C SER A 383 23.77 -10.80 -8.46
N CYS A 384 24.98 -11.36 -8.43
CA CYS A 384 26.02 -11.05 -9.41
C CYS A 384 25.58 -11.22 -10.87
N ILE A 385 24.77 -12.26 -11.14
CA ILE A 385 24.20 -12.53 -12.46
C ILE A 385 23.20 -11.44 -12.84
N LEU A 386 22.34 -11.04 -11.89
CA LEU A 386 21.34 -9.99 -12.13
C LEU A 386 22.01 -8.64 -12.43
N VAL A 387 23.07 -8.26 -11.69
CA VAL A 387 23.85 -7.04 -11.97
C VAL A 387 24.37 -7.04 -13.41
N LEU A 388 24.98 -8.15 -13.83
CA LEU A 388 25.52 -8.28 -15.19
C LEU A 388 24.39 -8.19 -16.23
N GLN A 389 23.25 -8.84 -16.00
CA GLN A 389 22.10 -8.77 -16.89
C GLN A 389 21.54 -7.35 -17.02
N VAL A 390 21.45 -6.59 -15.91
CA VAL A 390 21.04 -5.18 -15.92
C VAL A 390 21.97 -4.38 -16.84
N VAL A 391 23.27 -4.45 -16.57
CA VAL A 391 24.28 -3.69 -17.31
C VAL A 391 24.23 -4.00 -18.80
N LEU A 392 24.26 -5.29 -19.17
CA LEU A 392 24.27 -5.70 -20.57
C LEU A 392 22.98 -5.32 -21.30
N ARG A 393 21.82 -5.53 -20.67
CA ARG A 393 20.52 -5.19 -21.30
C ARG A 393 20.31 -3.68 -21.39
N SER A 394 20.70 -2.91 -20.38
CA SER A 394 20.63 -1.44 -20.42
C SER A 394 21.52 -0.86 -21.53
N LEU A 395 22.76 -1.36 -21.67
CA LEU A 395 23.65 -0.95 -22.75
C LEU A 395 23.09 -1.35 -24.13
N GLY A 396 22.62 -2.59 -24.27
CA GLY A 396 22.01 -3.08 -25.51
C GLY A 396 20.80 -2.23 -25.92
N LYS A 397 19.85 -2.00 -25.03
CA LYS A 397 18.66 -1.18 -25.31
C LYS A 397 19.01 0.24 -25.72
N ARG A 398 20.00 0.88 -25.07
CA ARG A 398 20.45 2.22 -25.48
C ARG A 398 21.07 2.24 -26.87
N GLY A 399 21.85 1.22 -27.23
CA GLY A 399 22.40 1.09 -28.58
C GLY A 399 21.31 1.06 -29.67
N PHE A 400 20.17 0.42 -29.37
CA PHE A 400 19.03 0.30 -30.27
C PHE A 400 17.92 1.34 -30.06
N ALA A 401 18.07 2.26 -29.10
CA ALA A 401 17.04 3.24 -28.77
C ALA A 401 16.72 4.14 -29.99
N THR A 402 15.43 4.38 -30.18
CA THR A 402 14.92 5.31 -31.20
C THR A 402 14.90 6.75 -30.66
N TYR A 403 14.85 7.73 -31.57
CA TYR A 403 14.81 9.15 -31.19
C TYR A 403 13.62 9.49 -30.28
N VAL A 404 12.47 8.83 -30.48
CA VAL A 404 11.24 9.03 -29.70
C VAL A 404 11.39 8.55 -28.26
N GLU A 405 12.09 7.43 -28.04
CA GLU A 405 12.33 6.87 -26.70
C GLU A 405 13.25 7.74 -25.86
N ARG A 406 14.13 8.52 -26.50
CA ARG A 406 15.05 9.44 -25.82
C ARG A 406 14.37 10.71 -25.31
N GLN A 407 13.38 11.27 -26.02
CA GLN A 407 12.72 12.52 -25.59
C GLN A 407 11.88 12.35 -24.31
N ARG A 408 11.57 11.10 -23.92
CA ARG A 408 10.77 10.77 -22.73
C ARG A 408 11.58 10.15 -21.58
N SER A 409 12.87 9.84 -21.80
CA SER A 409 13.77 9.23 -20.81
C SER A 409 14.60 10.28 -20.09
#